data_AF-A0A7G8IXN5-F1
#
_entry.id   AF-A0A7G8IXN5-F1
#
_cell.length_a   1.000
_cell.length_b   1.000
_cell.length_c   1.000
_cell.angle_alpha   90.00
_cell.angle_beta   90.00
_cell.angle_gamma   90.00
#
_symmetry.space_group_name_H-M   'P 1'
#
loop_
_entity.id
_entity.type
_entity.pdbx_description
1 polymer ?
#
loop_
_entity_poly.entity_id
_entity_poly.type
_entity_poly.pdbx_seq_one_letter_code
_entity_poly.pdbx_strand_id
1 'polypeptide(L)'
;MALHHSAPSCFMHWSVQRVTNNLFSVSATSDGLDYTHVGNYRSVEDANRAGRRFVLARAHEHGHNNPERSGVTLHQHQQRTSNALAG
;
A
#
# COMPACT_ATOMS: atom_id res chain seq x y z
N MET A 1 22.34 -14.13 -7.91
CA MET A 1 21.54 -13.88 -6.69
C MET A 1 21.02 -12.46 -6.78
N ALA A 2 19.79 -12.28 -7.26
CA ALA A 2 19.17 -10.95 -7.29
C ALA A 2 18.74 -10.64 -5.86
N LEU A 3 19.37 -9.65 -5.24
CA LEU A 3 18.83 -9.02 -4.05
C LEU A 3 17.51 -8.37 -4.49
N HIS A 4 16.40 -9.08 -4.27
CA HIS A 4 15.09 -8.47 -4.21
C HIS A 4 15.23 -7.30 -3.22
N HIS A 5 15.33 -6.07 -3.73
CA HIS A 5 15.16 -4.85 -2.94
C HIS A 5 13.67 -4.72 -2.61
N SER A 6 13.10 -5.77 -2.03
CA SER A 6 11.78 -5.76 -1.46
C SER A 6 11.97 -5.28 -0.03
N ALA A 7 11.58 -4.02 0.17
CA ALA A 7 11.20 -3.39 1.45
C ALA A 7 12.29 -2.48 2.09
N PRO A 8 11.86 -1.36 2.73
CA PRO A 8 10.82 -1.51 3.71
C PRO A 8 9.60 -0.61 3.49
N SER A 9 8.43 -1.25 3.43
CA SER A 9 7.14 -0.65 3.77
C SER A 9 7.06 -0.18 5.24
N CYS A 10 8.17 -0.08 5.97
CA CYS A 10 8.20 0.16 7.41
C CYS A 10 8.16 1.65 7.81
N PHE A 11 8.46 2.56 6.89
CA PHE A 11 8.46 4.00 7.19
C PHE A 11 7.15 4.70 6.83
N MET A 12 6.21 3.96 6.26
CA MET A 12 4.85 4.42 5.98
C MET A 12 4.05 4.52 7.28
N HIS A 13 3.90 5.74 7.78
CA HIS A 13 3.29 6.00 9.08
C HIS A 13 2.29 7.16 9.01
N TRP A 14 1.24 7.11 9.82
CA TRP A 14 0.36 8.24 10.08
C TRP A 14 0.11 8.37 11.57
N SER A 15 0.00 9.60 12.06
CA SER A 15 -0.33 9.91 13.44
C SER A 15 -1.62 10.73 13.50
N VAL A 16 -2.42 10.47 14.53
CA VAL A 16 -3.65 11.21 14.82
C VAL A 16 -3.47 11.92 16.14
N GLN A 17 -3.54 13.26 16.11
CA GLN A 17 -3.43 14.09 17.30
C GLN A 17 -4.76 14.78 17.58
N ARG A 18 -5.26 14.66 18.82
CA ARG A 18 -6.43 15.43 19.25
C ARG A 18 -6.03 16.89 19.49
N VAL A 19 -6.66 17.81 18.76
CA VAL A 19 -6.41 19.26 18.85
C VAL A 19 -7.42 19.92 19.81
N THR A 20 -8.68 19.50 19.73
CA THR A 20 -9.76 19.90 20.66
C THR A 20 -10.70 18.73 20.91
N ASN A 21 -11.76 18.90 21.72
CA ASN A 21 -12.71 17.82 22.04
C ASN A 21 -13.37 17.18 20.80
N ASN A 22 -13.50 17.91 19.68
CA ASN A 22 -14.17 17.44 18.47
C ASN A 22 -13.31 17.67 17.21
N LEU A 23 -11.99 17.75 17.37
CA LEU A 23 -11.07 17.97 16.26
C LEU A 23 -9.80 17.14 16.42
N PHE A 24 -9.53 16.33 15.41
CA PHE A 24 -8.35 15.48 15.28
C PHE A 24 -7.58 15.90 14.04
N SER A 25 -6.30 16.22 14.21
CA SER A 25 -5.37 16.51 13.12
C SER A 25 -4.65 15.22 12.74
N VAL A 26 -4.44 15.03 11.44
CA VAL A 26 -3.71 13.88 10.90
C VAL A 26 -2.49 14.38 10.16
N SER A 27 -1.37 13.74 10.44
CA SER A 27 -0.12 13.91 9.71
C SER A 27 0.38 12.54 9.26
N ALA A 28 0.91 12.46 8.05
CA ALA A 28 1.38 11.20 7.48
C ALA A 28 2.70 11.37 6.74
N THR A 29 3.48 10.30 6.69
CA THR A 29 4.78 10.26 6.04
C THR A 29 4.91 8.98 5.21
N SER A 30 5.64 9.07 4.10
CA SER A 30 6.00 7.94 3.23
C SER A 30 7.45 7.50 3.40
N ASP A 31 8.29 8.34 4.02
CA ASP A 31 9.74 8.14 4.17
C ASP A 31 10.20 8.15 5.64
N GLY A 32 9.31 8.47 6.58
CA GLY A 32 9.63 8.59 8.00
C GLY A 32 10.36 9.88 8.38
N LEU A 33 10.64 10.77 7.42
CA LEU A 33 11.40 12.00 7.61
C LEU A 33 10.47 13.20 7.58
N ASP A 34 9.66 13.31 6.52
CA ASP A 34 8.79 14.44 6.29
C ASP A 34 7.33 14.08 6.53
N TYR A 35 6.72 14.74 7.52
CA TYR A 35 5.30 14.59 7.82
C TYR A 35 4.48 15.64 7.07
N THR A 36 3.64 15.18 6.17
CA THR A 36 2.66 16.02 5.47
C THR A 36 1.37 16.08 6.29
N HIS A 37 0.83 17.30 6.46
CA HIS A 37 -0.50 17.46 7.06
C HIS A 37 -1.58 16.95 6.09
N VAL A 38 -2.36 15.98 6.53
CA VAL A 38 -3.42 15.35 5.73
C VAL A 38 -4.75 16.10 5.87
N GLY A 39 -5.04 16.57 7.09
CA GLY A 39 -6.25 17.36 7.37
C GLY A 39 -6.75 17.25 8.80
N ASN A 40 -7.92 17.84 9.03
CA ASN A 40 -8.61 17.83 10.32
C ASN A 40 -9.96 17.09 10.21
N TYR A 41 -10.27 16.29 11.22
CA TYR A 41 -11.43 15.39 11.24
C TYR A 41 -12.16 15.51 12.58
N ARG A 42 -13.47 15.28 12.57
CA ARG A 42 -14.30 15.36 13.79
C ARG A 42 -14.34 14.06 14.58
N SER A 43 -13.87 12.96 14.00
CA SER A 43 -13.85 11.62 14.57
C SER A 43 -12.47 10.97 14.36
N VAL A 44 -12.09 10.13 15.33
CA VAL A 44 -10.83 9.35 15.29
C VAL A 44 -10.88 8.32 14.16
N GLU A 45 -12.04 7.74 13.89
CA GLU A 45 -12.24 6.77 12.81
C GLU A 45 -12.02 7.41 11.43
N ASP A 46 -12.52 8.63 11.23
CA ASP A 46 -12.33 9.42 10.02
C ASP A 46 -10.86 9.81 9.84
N ALA A 47 -10.23 10.27 10.91
CA ALA A 47 -8.82 10.62 10.95
C ALA A 47 -7.93 9.42 10.56
N ASN A 48 -8.15 8.26 11.17
CA ASN A 48 -7.41 7.04 10.85
C ASN A 48 -7.66 6.54 9.43
N ARG A 49 -8.91 6.64 8.95
CA ARG A 49 -9.24 6.27 7.57
C ARG A 49 -8.51 7.17 6.58
N ALA A 50 -8.41 8.46 6.85
CA ALA A 50 -7.69 9.40 6.01
C ALA A 50 -6.18 9.14 6.01
N GLY A 51 -5.56 8.96 7.18
CA GLY A 51 -4.14 8.63 7.29
C GLY A 51 -3.76 7.36 6.51
N ARG A 52 -4.56 6.29 6.65
CA ARG A 52 -4.40 5.05 5.87
C ARG A 52 -4.44 5.30 4.36
N ARG A 53 -5.46 6.04 3.89
CA ARG A 53 -5.64 6.30 2.46
C ARG A 53 -4.50 7.12 1.89
N PHE A 54 -4.01 8.12 2.62
CA PHE A 54 -2.90 8.95 2.20
C PHE A 54 -1.63 8.13 1.99
N VAL A 55 -1.29 7.29 2.98
CA VAL A 55 -0.12 6.43 2.93
C VAL A 55 -0.21 5.39 1.80
N LEU A 56 -1.39 4.78 1.61
CA LEU A 56 -1.62 3.84 0.51
C LEU A 56 -1.51 4.50 -0.88
N ALA A 57 -2.06 5.71 -1.04
CA ALA A 57 -1.96 6.45 -2.29
C ALA A 57 -0.48 6.76 -2.63
N ARG A 58 0.28 7.25 -1.65
CA ARG A 58 1.72 7.52 -1.79
C ARG A 58 2.53 6.26 -2.09
N ALA A 59 2.16 5.12 -1.51
CA ALA A 59 2.78 3.83 -1.80
C ALA A 59 2.63 3.45 -3.29
N HIS A 60 1.44 3.65 -3.85
CA HIS A 60 1.19 3.39 -5.27
C HIS A 60 1.93 4.39 -6.16
N GLU A 61 1.98 5.68 -5.82
CA GLU A 61 2.73 6.68 -6.58
C GLU A 61 4.24 6.36 -6.64
N HIS A 62 4.84 5.90 -5.54
CA HIS A 62 6.25 5.51 -5.51
C HIS A 62 6.54 4.20 -6.28
N GLY A 63 5.56 3.30 -6.37
CA GLY A 63 5.67 2.04 -7.13
C GLY A 63 5.57 2.20 -8.65
N HIS A 64 5.03 3.32 -9.13
CA HIS A 64 4.80 3.55 -10.57
C HIS A 64 6.01 4.13 -11.34
N ASN A 65 7.11 4.45 -10.67
CA ASN A 65 8.34 4.93 -11.31
C ASN A 65 9.29 3.81 -11.80
N ASN A 66 8.79 2.59 -12.02
CA ASN A 66 9.56 1.55 -12.69
C ASN A 66 9.09 1.36 -14.14
N PRO A 67 9.78 1.89 -15.17
CA PRO A 67 9.51 1.54 -16.54
C PRO A 67 10.22 0.21 -16.83
N GLU A 68 9.74 -0.90 -16.29
CA GLU A 68 10.09 -2.19 -16.86
C GLU A 68 8.97 -3.22 -16.77
N ARG A 69 8.41 -3.46 -17.96
CA ARG A 69 8.05 -4.77 -18.47
C ARG A 69 6.73 -5.35 -17.96
N SER A 70 5.66 -4.93 -18.63
CA SER A 70 4.59 -5.85 -19.07
C SER A 70 5.21 -7.12 -19.66
N GLY A 71 5.30 -8.15 -18.82
CA GLY A 71 5.66 -9.50 -19.19
C GLY A 71 4.70 -10.44 -18.49
N VAL A 72 3.43 -10.39 -18.87
CA VAL A 72 2.45 -11.40 -18.48
C VAL A 72 2.77 -12.69 -19.23
N THR A 73 3.77 -13.43 -18.75
CA THR A 73 3.98 -14.82 -19.20
C THR A 73 2.91 -15.67 -18.53
N LEU A 74 1.84 -15.93 -19.28
CA LEU A 74 0.77 -16.86 -18.97
C LEU A 74 1.34 -18.30 -18.94
N HIS A 75 1.90 -18.73 -17.81
CA HIS A 75 2.11 -20.16 -17.55
C HIS A 75 0.90 -20.71 -16.81
N GLN A 76 -0.17 -20.97 -17.57
CA GLN A 76 -1.29 -21.77 -17.09
C GLN A 76 -0.86 -23.25 -17.07
N HIS A 77 -0.32 -23.62 -15.91
CA HIS A 77 -0.57 -24.86 -15.18
C HIS A 77 -1.08 -26.06 -16.00
N GLN A 78 -0.14 -26.93 -16.36
CA GLN A 78 -0.34 -28.28 -16.87
C GLN A 78 -1.14 -29.11 -15.86
N GLN A 79 -2.46 -29.21 -16.04
CA GLN A 79 -3.28 -30.20 -15.35
C GLN A 79 -3.18 -31.53 -16.12
N ARG A 80 -2.44 -32.47 -15.54
CA ARG A 80 -2.53 -33.89 -15.86
C ARG A 80 -3.94 -34.36 -15.48
N THR A 81 -4.78 -34.64 -16.46
CA THR A 81 -5.96 -35.50 -16.24
C THR A 81 -5.78 -36.77 -17.04
N SER A 82 -5.68 -37.85 -16.30
CA SER A 82 -5.47 -39.22 -16.74
C SER A 82 -6.54 -39.68 -17.73
N ASN A 83 -6.10 -40.46 -18.71
CA ASN A 83 -6.92 -41.18 -19.67
C ASN A 83 -8.01 -42.04 -18.99
N ALA A 84 -9.23 -41.98 -19.51
CA ALA A 84 -10.20 -43.07 -19.44
C ALA A 84 -10.92 -43.17 -20.79
N LEU A 85 -10.40 -44.02 -21.68
CA LEU A 85 -11.05 -44.50 -22.89
C LEU A 85 -10.54 -45.92 -23.13
N ALA A 86 -11.24 -46.89 -22.55
CA ALA A 86 -11.21 -48.27 -23.01
C ALA A 86 -12.61 -48.56 -23.56
N GLY A 87 -12.64 -48.93 -24.84
CA GLY A 87 -13.82 -49.51 -25.49
C GLY A 87 -14.04 -50.96 -25.10
#